data_AF-A0A523VNW0-F1
#
_entry.id   AF-A0A523VNW0-F1
#
_cell.length_a   1.000
_cell.length_b   1.000
_cell.length_c   1.000
_cell.angle_alpha   90.00
_cell.angle_beta   90.00
_cell.angle_gamma   90.00
#
_symmetry.space_group_name_H-M   'P 1'
#
loop_
_entity.id
_entity.type
_entity.pdbx_description
1 polymer ?
#
loop_
_entity_poly.entity_id
_entity_poly.type
_entity_poly.pdbx_seq_one_letter_code
_entity_poly.pdbx_strand_id
1 'polypeptide(L)' 'MKKTSMMYVVDLTKIKGDGDFPCPYCGAVISPEDKTENAYVIREVKMEADDELRELVIKCKGCGSVINITGFDLQ' A
#
# COMPACT_ATOMS: atom_id res chain seq x y z
N MET A 1 25.10 1.69 -11.30
CA MET A 1 24.66 1.57 -9.89
C MET A 1 23.20 1.12 -9.91
N LYS A 2 22.91 -0.15 -9.56
CA LYS A 2 21.53 -0.65 -9.54
C LYS A 2 20.83 -0.05 -8.32
N LYS A 3 19.96 0.95 -8.52
CA LYS A 3 19.01 1.36 -7.48
C LYS A 3 18.09 0.18 -7.27
N THR A 4 18.38 -0.65 -6.26
CA THR A 4 17.48 -1.72 -5.85
C THR A 4 16.23 -1.02 -5.33
N SER A 5 15.20 -0.95 -6.16
CA SER A 5 13.88 -0.46 -5.79
C SER A 5 13.39 -1.35 -4.65
N MET A 6 13.57 -0.93 -3.40
CA MET A 6 13.00 -1.64 -2.26
C MET A 6 11.49 -1.47 -2.33
N MET A 7 10.84 -2.49 -2.89
CA MET A 7 9.40 -2.65 -2.84
C MET A 7 9.07 -3.27 -1.48
N TYR A 8 8.32 -2.55 -0.67
CA TYR A 8 7.88 -3.05 0.62
C TYR A 8 6.59 -3.83 0.46
N VAL A 9 6.45 -4.96 1.12
CA VAL A 9 5.18 -5.72 1.11
C VAL A 9 4.51 -5.52 2.46
N VAL A 10 3.26 -5.06 2.44
CA VAL A 10 2.44 -4.83 3.61
C VAL A 10 1.22 -5.75 3.51
N ASP A 11 1.05 -6.60 4.51
CA ASP A 11 -0.05 -7.56 4.58
C ASP A 11 -1.07 -7.06 5.60
N LEU A 12 -2.21 -6.56 5.11
CA LEU A 12 -3.27 -5.98 5.95
C LEU A 12 -3.88 -7.02 6.90
N THR A 13 -3.87 -8.31 6.55
CA THR A 13 -4.36 -9.38 7.45
C THR A 13 -3.57 -9.47 8.76
N LYS A 14 -2.32 -8.98 8.76
CA LYS A 14 -1.44 -8.96 9.94
C LYS A 14 -1.57 -7.68 10.74
N ILE A 15 -2.21 -6.65 10.19
CA ILE A 15 -2.38 -5.36 10.83
C ILE A 15 -3.73 -5.38 11.55
N LYS A 16 -3.70 -5.21 12.87
CA LYS A 16 -4.92 -5.09 13.68
C LYS A 16 -5.34 -3.62 13.72
N GLY A 17 -6.48 -3.28 13.12
CA GLY A 17 -7.05 -1.92 13.10
C GLY A 17 -7.86 -1.67 11.83
N ASP A 18 -8.16 -0.41 11.54
CA ASP A 18 -8.92 0.06 10.35
C ASP A 18 -8.12 -0.05 9.02
N GLY A 19 -6.99 -0.77 9.04
CA GLY A 19 -6.10 -0.91 7.88
C GLY A 19 -5.04 0.20 7.77
N ASP A 20 -4.97 1.13 8.72
CA ASP A 20 -3.90 2.13 8.79
C ASP A 20 -2.55 1.47 9.08
N PHE A 21 -1.54 1.81 8.28
CA PHE A 21 -0.19 1.32 8.49
C PHE A 21 0.85 2.42 8.30
N PRO A 22 1.91 2.45 9.14
CA PRO A 22 3.02 3.35 8.91
C PRO A 22 3.87 2.87 7.73
N CYS A 23 4.30 3.80 6.89
CA CYS A 23 5.25 3.54 5.83
C CYS A 23 6.51 2.90 6.42
N PRO A 24 6.93 1.71 5.96
CA PRO A 24 8.10 1.01 6.52
C PRO A 24 9.44 1.72 6.26
N TYR A 25 9.44 2.77 5.44
CA TYR A 25 10.62 3.57 5.14
C TYR A 25 10.71 4.85 5.99
N CYS A 26 9.64 5.64 6.07
CA CYS A 26 9.65 6.95 6.76
C CYS A 26 8.71 7.06 7.97
N GLY A 27 7.85 6.07 8.20
CA GLY A 27 6.85 6.09 9.26
C GLY A 27 5.61 6.94 8.97
N ALA A 28 5.45 7.49 7.75
CA ALA A 28 4.24 8.21 7.37
C ALA A 28 3.01 7.29 7.47
N VAL A 29 1.96 7.72 8.18
CA VAL A 29 0.73 6.95 8.29
C VAL A 29 0.04 6.91 6.93
N ILE A 30 -0.21 5.70 6.44
CA ILE A 30 -0.93 5.42 5.20
C ILE A 30 -2.23 4.74 5.58
N SER A 31 -3.32 5.42 5.29
CA SER A 31 -4.67 4.89 5.42
C SER A 31 -5.16 4.44 4.05
N PRO A 32 -5.55 3.17 3.83
CA PRO A 32 -6.13 2.73 2.56
C PRO A 32 -7.44 3.46 2.22
N GLU A 33 -8.08 4.08 3.21
CA GLU A 33 -9.25 4.95 3.05
C GLU A 33 -8.92 6.40 2.64
N ASP A 34 -7.63 6.80 2.65
CA ASP A 34 -7.21 8.16 2.27
C ASP A 34 -7.30 8.33 0.75
N LYS A 35 -8.53 8.62 0.29
CA LYS A 35 -8.86 8.93 -1.11
C LYS A 35 -8.40 10.32 -1.53
N THR A 36 -7.80 11.09 -0.62
CA THR A 36 -7.35 12.47 -0.90
C THR A 36 -6.02 12.51 -1.67
N GLU A 37 -5.42 11.34 -1.93
CA GLU A 37 -4.10 11.18 -2.56
C GLU A 37 -3.01 12.01 -1.86
N ASN A 38 -3.20 12.45 -0.61
CA ASN A 38 -2.24 13.32 0.06
C ASN A 38 -1.09 12.53 0.67
N ALA A 39 -1.37 11.34 1.21
CA ALA A 39 -0.35 10.50 1.83
C ALA A 39 0.42 9.64 0.80
N TYR A 40 -0.23 9.19 -0.26
CA TYR A 40 0.35 8.29 -1.28
C TYR A 40 -0.30 8.48 -2.66
N VAL A 41 0.33 7.88 -3.67
CA VAL A 41 -0.18 7.80 -5.04
C VAL A 41 -0.32 6.33 -5.42
N ILE A 42 -1.47 5.94 -5.93
CA ILE A 42 -1.68 4.59 -6.47
C ILE A 42 -0.83 4.44 -7.74
N ARG A 43 -0.02 3.38 -7.78
CA ARG A 43 0.84 3.06 -8.93
C ARG A 43 0.26 1.95 -9.77
N GLU A 44 -0.19 0.89 -9.13
CA GLU A 44 -0.74 -0.27 -9.80
C GLU A 44 -1.81 -0.88 -8.91
N VAL A 45 -2.90 -1.32 -9.54
CA VAL A 45 -3.99 -2.00 -8.87
C VAL A 45 -4.14 -3.34 -9.56
N LYS A 46 -4.07 -4.42 -8.78
CA LYS A 46 -4.32 -5.76 -9.29
C LYS A 46 -5.60 -6.28 -8.68
N MET A 47 -6.54 -6.60 -9.55
CA MET A 47 -7.81 -7.21 -9.22
C MET A 47 -7.85 -8.62 -9.81
N GLU A 48 -8.54 -9.52 -9.14
CA GLU A 48 -8.84 -10.86 -9.66
C GLU A 48 -10.03 -10.80 -10.64
N ALA A 49 -10.36 -11.96 -11.23
CA ALA A 49 -11.43 -12.08 -12.22
C ALA A 49 -12.83 -11.71 -11.68
N ASP A 50 -13.02 -11.82 -10.37
CA ASP A 50 -14.27 -11.51 -9.65
C ASP A 50 -14.37 -10.03 -9.21
N ASP A 51 -13.58 -9.13 -9.82
CA ASP A 51 -13.44 -7.71 -9.43
C ASP A 51 -12.91 -7.52 -7.99
N GLU A 52 -12.32 -8.56 -7.41
CA GLU A 52 -11.75 -8.54 -6.06
C GLU A 52 -10.34 -7.94 -6.06
N LEU A 53 -10.15 -6.84 -5.34
CA LEU A 53 -8.84 -6.23 -5.11
C LEU A 53 -7.90 -7.22 -4.41
N ARG A 54 -6.85 -7.67 -5.10
CA ARG A 54 -5.87 -8.62 -4.52
C ARG A 54 -4.60 -7.96 -4.04
N GLU A 55 -4.06 -7.07 -4.87
CA GLU A 55 -2.83 -6.34 -4.56
C GLU A 55 -2.99 -4.88 -4.96
N LEU A 56 -2.46 -3.99 -4.13
CA LEU A 56 -2.45 -2.56 -4.39
C LEU A 56 -1.04 -2.02 -4.21
N VAL A 57 -0.41 -1.64 -5.32
CA VAL A 57 0.90 -1.01 -5.29
C VAL A 57 0.71 0.50 -5.20
N ILE A 58 1.17 1.08 -4.09
CA ILE A 58 1.16 2.51 -3.86
C ILE A 58 2.59 3.05 -3.75
N LYS A 59 2.74 4.36 -3.97
CA LYS A 59 3.97 5.09 -3.72
C LYS A 59 3.72 6.14 -2.66
N CYS A 60 4.45 6.07 -1.55
CA CYS A 60 4.39 7.09 -0.50
C CYS A 60 4.78 8.46 -1.08
N LYS A 61 3.98 9.50 -0.85
CA LYS A 61 4.32 10.88 -1.27
C LYS A 61 5.41 11.49 -0.38
N GLY A 62 5.45 11.13 0.90
CA GLY A 62 6.40 11.69 1.87
C GLY A 62 7.85 11.34 1.57
N CYS A 63 8.14 10.09 1.20
CA CYS A 63 9.51 9.64 0.92
C CYS A 63 9.73 9.04 -0.48
N GLY A 64 8.65 8.77 -1.22
CA GLY A 64 8.74 8.19 -2.56
C GLY A 64 8.97 6.67 -2.61
N SER A 65 8.90 5.96 -1.48
CA SER A 65 9.02 4.50 -1.45
C SER A 65 7.78 3.83 -2.06
N VAL A 66 7.98 2.65 -2.66
CA VAL A 66 6.92 1.86 -3.29
C VAL A 66 6.53 0.73 -2.35
N ILE A 67 5.24 0.57 -2.12
CA ILE A 67 4.66 -0.35 -1.15
C ILE A 67 3.58 -1.16 -1.87
N ASN A 68 3.74 -2.47 -1.87
CA ASN A 68 2.73 -3.43 -2.32
C ASN A 68 1.89 -3.85 -1.11
N ILE A 69 0.61 -3.54 -1.14
CA ILE A 69 -0.34 -3.88 -0.10
C ILE A 69 -1.09 -5.13 -0.56
N THR A 70 -1.18 -6.12 0.31
CA THR A 70 -1.89 -7.37 0.10
C THR A 70 -2.81 -7.65 1.28
N GLY A 71 -3.70 -8.63 1.14
CA GLY A 71 -4.56 -9.04 2.25
C GLY A 71 -5.78 -8.15 2.44
N PHE A 72 -6.29 -7.58 1.35
CA PHE A 72 -7.61 -6.96 1.33
C PHE A 72 -8.66 -8.05 1.55
N ASP A 73 -9.29 -8.05 2.72
CA ASP A 73 -10.43 -8.92 3.04
C ASP A 73 -11.68 -8.22 2.49
N LEU A 74 -12.19 -8.68 1.34
CA LEU A 74 -13.45 -8.23 0.79
C LEU A 74 -14.56 -9.06 1.45
N GLN A 75 -15.20 -8.52 2.47
CA GLN A 75 -16.41 -9.09 3.08
C GLN A 75 -17.65 -8.30 2.70
#